data_AF-A0A7S3GV54-F1
#
_entry.id   AF-A0A7S3GV54-F1
#
_cell.length_a   1.000
_cell.length_b   1.000
_cell.length_c   1.000
_cell.angle_alpha   90.00
_cell.angle_beta   90.00
_cell.angle_gamma   90.00
#
_symmetry.space_group_name_H-M   'P 1'
#
loop_
_entity.id
_entity.type
_entity.pdbx_description
1 polymer ?
#
loop_
_entity_poly.entity_id
_entity_poly.type
_entity_poly.pdbx_seq_one_letter_code
_entity_poly.pdbx_strand_id
1 'polypeptide(L)'
;HGGPASGTFDSLGGTSRMLLYVNGILDARLVTKGTLEDNNFPLYVGGDPFTAEQCGFEMYMDELRMHTRAVAPHELQAEAAPALAGVDPSYVHLGCISCSITEAVASCPHSRHICSSLELHTGGYQVAKALGWLIGGMHVWTHSAVMKRLASASKMAQGADWTGADGSPSNG
;
A
#
# COMPACT_ATOMS: atom_id res chain seq x y z
N HIS A 1 -14.37 0.42 11.36
CA HIS A 1 -13.00 0.01 11.73
C HIS A 1 -12.21 1.28 11.99
N GLY A 2 -11.79 1.51 13.23
CA GLY A 2 -10.91 2.63 13.60
C GLY A 2 -9.52 2.10 13.91
N GLY A 3 -8.49 2.77 13.40
CA GLY A 3 -7.08 2.47 13.66
C GLY A 3 -6.28 3.77 13.64
N PRO A 4 -5.04 3.78 14.15
CA PRO A 4 -4.24 5.00 14.25
C PRO A 4 -4.03 5.61 12.86
N ALA A 5 -4.25 6.92 12.77
CA ALA A 5 -4.00 7.70 11.58
C ALA A 5 -3.05 8.84 11.93
N SER A 6 -2.08 9.09 11.05
CA SER A 6 -1.06 10.12 11.28
C SER A 6 -0.80 10.89 10.00
N GLY A 7 -0.80 12.21 10.09
CA GLY A 7 -0.34 13.10 9.03
C GLY A 7 1.05 13.63 9.37
N THR A 8 1.96 13.64 8.39
CA THR A 8 3.25 14.33 8.53
C THR A 8 3.44 15.29 7.36
N PHE A 9 4.04 16.43 7.65
CA PHE A 9 4.30 17.48 6.69
C PHE A 9 5.78 17.86 6.76
N ASP A 10 6.45 17.87 5.61
CA ASP A 10 7.84 18.29 5.50
C ASP A 10 8.09 19.15 4.26
N SER A 11 9.04 20.07 4.38
CA SER A 11 9.51 20.92 3.29
C SER A 11 10.97 20.60 2.99
N LEU A 12 11.23 20.06 1.81
CA LEU A 12 12.57 19.69 1.35
C LEU A 12 12.85 20.38 0.01
N GLY A 13 13.90 21.19 -0.04
CA GLY A 13 14.37 21.81 -1.29
C GLY A 13 13.35 22.73 -1.98
N GLY A 14 12.53 23.44 -1.21
CA GLY A 14 11.50 24.36 -1.73
C GLY A 14 10.20 23.69 -2.18
N THR A 15 10.09 22.36 -2.00
CA THR A 15 8.86 21.61 -2.23
C THR A 15 8.34 21.08 -0.90
N SER A 16 7.08 21.37 -0.61
CA SER A 16 6.40 20.87 0.58
C SER A 16 5.55 19.65 0.23
N ARG A 17 5.48 18.68 1.14
CA ARG A 17 4.66 17.49 0.95
C ARG A 17 3.92 17.13 2.23
N MET A 18 2.72 16.62 2.05
CA MET A 18 1.88 16.04 3.09
C MET A 18 1.78 14.55 2.85
N LEU A 19 2.03 13.76 3.89
CA LEU A 19 1.96 12.31 3.87
C LEU A 19 0.91 11.86 4.88
N LEU A 20 0.01 11.00 4.44
CA LEU A 20 -1.01 10.37 5.29
C LEU A 20 -0.64 8.92 5.53
N TYR A 21 -0.60 8.53 6.79
CA TYR A 21 -0.36 7.16 7.24
C TYR A 21 -1.61 6.63 7.93
N VAL A 22 -2.00 5.40 7.59
CA VAL A 22 -3.07 4.65 8.25
C VAL A 22 -2.47 3.36 8.77
N ASN A 23 -2.65 3.07 10.07
CA ASN A 23 -2.01 1.97 10.77
C ASN A 23 -0.49 1.91 10.54
N GLY A 24 0.17 3.06 10.45
CA GLY A 24 1.63 3.16 10.23
C GLY A 24 2.08 2.87 8.78
N ILE A 25 1.16 2.63 7.84
CA ILE A 25 1.46 2.43 6.42
C ILE A 25 1.12 3.70 5.64
N LEU A 26 2.03 4.13 4.75
CA LEU A 26 1.79 5.28 3.87
C LEU A 26 0.62 4.98 2.94
N ASP A 27 -0.43 5.79 3.03
CA ASP A 27 -1.66 5.68 2.24
C ASP A 27 -1.70 6.72 1.12
N ALA A 28 -1.41 7.99 1.44
CA ALA A 28 -1.43 9.07 0.46
C ALA A 28 -0.22 10.00 0.58
N ARG A 29 0.16 10.59 -0.55
CA ARG A 29 1.18 11.63 -0.66
C ARG A 29 0.66 12.75 -1.54
N LEU A 30 0.69 13.97 -1.02
CA LEU A 30 0.35 15.18 -1.76
C LEU A 30 1.54 16.14 -1.73
N VAL A 31 1.92 16.64 -2.91
CA VAL A 31 2.87 17.76 -2.99
C VAL A 31 2.06 19.05 -2.89
N THR A 32 2.36 19.87 -1.89
CA THR A 32 1.71 21.16 -1.69
C THR A 32 2.51 22.26 -2.37
N LYS A 33 1.81 23.31 -2.78
CA LYS A 33 2.38 24.53 -3.33
C LYS A 33 1.90 25.71 -2.48
N GLY A 34 2.77 26.65 -2.19
CA GLY A 34 2.46 27.84 -1.39
C GLY A 34 3.42 28.04 -0.24
N THR A 35 3.26 29.17 0.44
CA THR A 35 3.96 29.50 1.69
C THR A 35 3.23 28.89 2.87
N LEU A 36 3.99 28.50 3.89
CA LEU A 36 3.43 28.17 5.19
C LEU A 36 3.10 29.48 5.91
N GLU A 37 1.88 29.58 6.42
CA GLU A 37 1.43 30.70 7.22
C GLU A 37 1.18 30.22 8.65
N ASP A 38 1.55 31.05 9.63
CA ASP A 38 1.35 30.74 11.03
C ASP A 38 -0.14 30.84 11.40
N ASN A 39 -0.66 29.80 12.05
CA ASN A 39 -2.01 29.80 12.57
C ASN A 39 -2.06 30.49 13.94
N ASN A 40 -2.69 31.66 14.00
CA ASN A 40 -2.90 32.41 15.24
C ASN A 40 -4.27 32.14 15.90
N PHE A 41 -5.03 31.17 15.39
CA PHE A 41 -6.34 30.79 15.93
C PHE A 41 -6.26 29.50 16.75
N PRO A 42 -7.20 29.29 17.71
CA PRO A 42 -7.26 28.03 18.45
C PRO A 42 -7.42 26.81 17.53
N LEU A 43 -6.85 25.67 17.94
CA LEU A 43 -7.08 24.38 17.30
C LEU A 43 -8.38 23.78 17.83
N TYR A 44 -9.30 23.42 16.93
CA TYR A 44 -10.55 22.73 17.26
C TYR A 44 -10.50 21.28 16.78
N VAL A 45 -11.16 20.39 17.51
CA VAL A 45 -11.21 18.96 17.25
C VAL A 45 -12.67 18.53 17.27
N GLY A 46 -13.13 17.81 16.24
CA GLY A 46 -14.55 17.42 16.06
C GLY A 46 -15.43 18.45 15.32
N GLY A 47 -14.85 19.58 14.90
CA GLY A 47 -15.53 20.65 14.17
C GLY A 47 -15.21 22.03 14.78
N ASP A 48 -15.21 23.08 13.96
CA ASP A 48 -15.06 24.44 14.46
C ASP A 48 -16.42 24.98 14.97
N PRO A 49 -16.43 25.82 16.02
CA PRO A 49 -17.67 26.30 16.63
C PRO A 49 -18.50 27.20 15.73
N PHE A 50 -17.93 27.79 14.68
CA PHE A 50 -18.62 28.69 13.77
C PHE A 50 -19.42 27.93 12.70
N THR A 51 -19.07 26.68 12.43
CA THR A 51 -19.78 25.81 11.48
C THR A 51 -20.43 24.59 12.15
N ALA A 52 -20.52 24.57 13.49
CA ALA A 52 -20.97 23.41 14.26
C ALA A 52 -22.33 22.83 13.80
N GLU A 53 -23.27 23.67 13.33
CA GLU A 53 -24.58 23.21 12.85
C GLU A 53 -24.54 22.53 11.47
N GLN A 54 -23.51 22.78 10.65
CA GLN A 54 -23.38 22.19 9.31
C GLN A 54 -22.27 21.14 9.21
N CYS A 55 -21.26 21.22 10.07
CA CYS A 55 -20.01 20.46 9.96
C CYS A 55 -19.64 19.71 11.25
N GLY A 56 -20.60 19.53 12.18
CA GLY A 56 -20.39 18.70 13.36
C GLY A 56 -20.08 17.25 12.96
N PHE A 57 -18.94 16.73 13.44
CA PHE A 57 -18.53 15.35 13.17
C PHE A 57 -18.34 14.58 14.47
N GLU A 58 -19.22 13.61 14.71
CA GLU A 58 -19.14 12.73 15.87
C GLU A 58 -18.14 11.59 15.59
N MET A 59 -17.03 11.57 16.33
CA MET A 59 -16.04 10.50 16.28
C MET A 59 -15.44 10.23 17.65
N TYR A 60 -15.01 8.99 17.86
CA TYR A 60 -14.16 8.63 18.99
C TYR A 60 -12.71 8.90 18.62
N MET A 61 -12.02 9.66 19.47
CA MET A 61 -10.59 9.91 19.36
C MET A 61 -9.92 9.54 20.66
N ASP A 62 -8.74 8.95 20.53
CA ASP A 62 -7.86 8.62 21.64
C ASP A 62 -6.42 8.97 21.24
N GLU A 63 -5.58 9.31 22.22
CA GLU A 63 -4.15 9.61 22.03
C GLU A 63 -3.84 10.66 20.94
N LEU A 64 -4.58 11.79 20.91
CA LEU A 64 -4.29 12.90 20.01
C LEU A 64 -2.94 13.56 20.35
N ARG A 65 -2.02 13.59 19.37
CA ARG A 65 -0.67 14.19 19.50
C ARG A 65 -0.38 15.14 18.35
N MET A 66 0.39 16.19 18.65
CA MET A 66 0.88 17.15 17.66
C MET A 66 2.40 17.33 17.81
N HIS A 67 3.12 17.32 16.70
CA HIS A 67 4.57 17.49 16.67
C HIS A 67 4.94 18.74 15.87
N THR A 68 5.96 19.45 16.33
CA THR A 68 6.55 20.62 15.64
C THR A 68 7.56 20.24 14.56
N ARG A 69 7.74 18.93 14.32
CA ARG A 69 8.62 18.38 13.29
C ARG A 69 7.87 17.32 12.48
N ALA A 70 8.38 17.04 11.29
CA ALA A 70 8.00 15.85 10.55
C ALA A 70 8.39 14.60 11.34
N VAL A 71 7.40 13.75 11.63
CA VAL A 71 7.61 12.47 12.31
C VAL A 71 8.14 11.45 11.30
N ALA A 72 9.17 10.69 11.67
CA ALA A 72 9.79 9.74 10.76
C ALA A 72 8.92 8.49 10.59
N PRO A 73 8.94 7.83 9.41
CA PRO A 73 8.08 6.67 9.15
C PRO A 73 8.24 5.53 10.16
N HIS A 74 9.45 5.27 10.65
CA HIS A 74 9.70 4.20 11.63
C HIS A 74 9.12 4.52 13.02
N GLU A 75 9.05 5.80 13.41
CA GLU A 75 8.39 6.22 14.67
C GLU A 75 6.88 5.96 14.58
N LEU A 76 6.27 6.37 13.47
CA LEU A 76 4.84 6.12 13.20
C LEU A 76 4.52 4.62 13.15
N GLN A 77 5.41 3.82 12.56
CA GLN A 77 5.23 2.37 12.48
C GLN A 77 5.31 1.70 13.85
N ALA A 78 6.27 2.13 14.69
CA ALA A 78 6.39 1.62 16.05
C ALA A 78 5.16 1.94 16.90
N GLU A 79 4.60 3.15 16.75
CA GLU A 79 3.38 3.57 17.44
C GLU A 79 2.14 2.81 16.96
N ALA A 80 2.06 2.51 15.65
CA ALA A 80 0.91 1.81 15.06
C ALA A 80 0.97 0.28 15.18
N ALA A 81 2.11 -0.33 15.51
CA ALA A 81 2.28 -1.78 15.58
C ALA A 81 1.24 -2.52 16.44
N PRO A 82 0.79 -1.98 17.62
CA PRO A 82 -0.26 -2.62 18.40
C PRO A 82 -1.60 -2.75 17.65
N ALA A 83 -1.92 -1.80 16.75
CA ALA A 83 -3.14 -1.84 15.95
C ALA A 83 -3.11 -2.92 14.86
N LEU A 84 -1.92 -3.42 14.51
CA LEU A 84 -1.72 -4.51 13.55
C LEU A 84 -1.41 -5.85 14.24
N ALA A 85 -1.82 -6.01 15.51
CA ALA A 85 -1.56 -7.22 16.30
C ALA A 85 -0.07 -7.59 16.40
N GLY A 86 0.80 -6.58 16.44
CA GLY A 86 2.26 -6.76 16.52
C GLY A 86 2.93 -7.11 15.20
N VAL A 87 2.19 -7.13 14.08
CA VAL A 87 2.79 -7.21 12.75
C VAL A 87 3.35 -5.85 12.37
N ASP A 88 4.61 -5.83 11.94
CA ASP A 88 5.25 -4.61 11.49
C ASP A 88 4.52 -4.04 10.24
N PRO A 89 4.16 -2.75 10.21
CA PRO A 89 3.46 -2.17 9.07
C PRO A 89 4.27 -2.21 7.75
N SER A 90 5.59 -2.36 7.81
CA SER A 90 6.44 -2.53 6.62
C SER A 90 6.51 -3.99 6.12
N TYR A 91 5.87 -4.93 6.82
CA TYR A 91 5.86 -6.37 6.46
C TYR A 91 5.25 -6.63 5.08
N VAL A 92 4.18 -5.92 4.73
CA VAL A 92 3.53 -6.02 3.42
C VAL A 92 3.39 -4.67 2.76
N HIS A 93 3.21 -4.69 1.44
CA HIS A 93 2.95 -3.51 0.64
C HIS A 93 1.88 -3.83 -0.39
N LEU A 94 0.88 -2.96 -0.48
CA LEU A 94 -0.12 -3.05 -1.52
C LEU A 94 0.49 -2.58 -2.84
N GLY A 95 0.70 -3.50 -3.77
CA GLY A 95 1.20 -3.18 -5.10
C GLY A 95 0.13 -2.51 -5.98
N CYS A 96 -1.04 -3.15 -6.12
CA CYS A 96 -2.16 -2.63 -6.90
C CYS A 96 -3.48 -3.29 -6.52
N ILE A 97 -4.59 -2.60 -6.81
CA ILE A 97 -5.96 -3.11 -6.71
C ILE A 97 -6.49 -3.31 -8.13
N SER A 98 -7.22 -4.40 -8.38
CA SER A 98 -7.86 -4.69 -9.68
C SER A 98 -6.88 -4.78 -10.86
N CYS A 99 -5.69 -5.32 -10.62
CA CYS A 99 -4.64 -5.49 -11.62
C CYS A 99 -4.44 -6.96 -12.04
N SER A 100 -3.98 -7.14 -13.28
CA SER A 100 -3.54 -8.43 -13.80
C SER A 100 -2.27 -8.90 -13.08
N ILE A 101 -1.95 -10.20 -13.20
CA ILE A 101 -0.76 -10.76 -12.56
C ILE A 101 0.55 -10.13 -13.05
N THR A 102 0.59 -9.67 -14.32
CA THR A 102 1.76 -9.00 -14.90
C THR A 102 1.97 -7.61 -14.32
N GLU A 103 0.88 -6.85 -14.13
CA GLU A 103 0.91 -5.55 -13.48
C GLU A 103 1.27 -5.68 -12.00
N ALA A 104 0.74 -6.70 -11.32
CA ALA A 104 1.06 -6.99 -9.93
C ALA A 104 2.57 -7.20 -9.74
N VAL A 105 3.21 -8.02 -10.59
CA VAL A 105 4.66 -8.23 -10.52
C VAL A 105 5.43 -6.93 -10.78
N ALA A 106 4.99 -6.12 -11.74
CA ALA A 106 5.64 -4.85 -12.06
C ALA A 106 5.46 -3.78 -10.95
N SER A 107 4.40 -3.87 -10.15
CA SER A 107 4.13 -2.94 -9.04
C SER A 107 5.04 -3.15 -7.83
N CYS A 108 5.69 -4.33 -7.72
CA CYS A 108 6.59 -4.61 -6.60
C CYS A 108 7.90 -3.81 -6.74
N PRO A 109 8.32 -3.08 -5.69
CA PRO A 109 9.67 -2.53 -5.61
C PRO A 109 10.74 -3.61 -5.77
N HIS A 110 11.93 -3.27 -6.30
CA HIS A 110 13.02 -4.23 -6.51
C HIS A 110 13.48 -4.98 -5.24
N SER A 111 13.26 -4.42 -4.05
CA SER A 111 13.59 -5.04 -2.77
C SER A 111 12.48 -5.96 -2.23
N ARG A 112 11.36 -6.10 -2.94
CA ARG A 112 10.20 -6.90 -2.53
C ARG A 112 9.78 -7.86 -3.62
N HIS A 113 8.94 -8.81 -3.23
CA HIS A 113 8.37 -9.80 -4.12
C HIS A 113 6.88 -10.00 -3.81
N ILE A 114 6.14 -10.60 -4.74
CA ILE A 114 4.76 -11.01 -4.49
C ILE A 114 4.76 -12.03 -3.36
N CYS A 115 3.96 -11.78 -2.32
CA CYS A 115 3.93 -12.62 -1.13
C CYS A 115 3.65 -14.10 -1.47
N SER A 116 4.40 -14.97 -0.82
CA SER A 116 4.13 -16.41 -0.75
C SER A 116 2.86 -16.69 0.06
N SER A 117 2.36 -17.93 -0.05
CA SER A 117 1.24 -18.37 0.80
C SER A 117 1.60 -18.26 2.28
N LEU A 118 2.84 -18.58 2.65
CA LEU A 118 3.30 -18.47 4.03
C LEU A 118 3.21 -17.02 4.53
N GLU A 119 3.78 -16.06 3.80
CA GLU A 119 3.80 -14.64 4.21
C GLU A 119 2.41 -14.03 4.30
N LEU A 120 1.51 -14.41 3.40
CA LEU A 120 0.10 -14.00 3.47
C LEU A 120 -0.57 -14.50 4.75
N HIS A 121 -0.35 -15.76 5.12
CA HIS A 121 -0.99 -16.36 6.30
C HIS A 121 -0.32 -16.00 7.62
N THR A 122 0.98 -15.68 7.63
CA THR A 122 1.70 -15.27 8.86
C THR A 122 1.40 -13.84 9.28
N GLY A 123 0.96 -12.98 8.35
CA GLY A 123 0.62 -11.60 8.70
C GLY A 123 0.00 -10.78 7.58
N GLY A 124 0.24 -11.12 6.31
CA GLY A 124 -0.24 -10.31 5.19
C GLY A 124 -1.75 -10.12 5.15
N TYR A 125 -2.53 -11.16 5.41
CA TYR A 125 -3.99 -11.07 5.50
C TYR A 125 -4.47 -10.23 6.69
N GLN A 126 -3.75 -10.25 7.82
CA GLN A 126 -4.11 -9.46 8.99
C GLN A 126 -3.95 -7.96 8.68
N VAL A 127 -2.80 -7.58 8.11
CA VAL A 127 -2.54 -6.19 7.70
C VAL A 127 -3.53 -5.74 6.63
N ALA A 128 -3.73 -6.55 5.58
CA ALA A 128 -4.63 -6.21 4.50
C ALA A 128 -6.09 -6.06 4.95
N LYS A 129 -6.54 -6.87 5.93
CA LYS A 129 -7.86 -6.72 6.56
C LYS A 129 -7.94 -5.46 7.42
N ALA A 130 -6.93 -5.19 8.24
CA ALA A 130 -6.90 -4.02 9.11
C ALA A 130 -6.96 -2.69 8.34
N LEU A 131 -6.41 -2.68 7.13
CA LEU A 131 -6.41 -1.53 6.21
C LEU A 131 -7.59 -1.50 5.25
N GLY A 132 -8.47 -2.51 5.28
CA GLY A 132 -9.61 -2.59 4.38
C GLY A 132 -9.25 -2.85 2.91
N TRP A 133 -8.06 -3.38 2.62
CA TRP A 133 -7.65 -3.73 1.25
C TRP A 133 -8.39 -4.94 0.69
N LEU A 134 -8.99 -5.76 1.55
CA LEU A 134 -9.68 -6.99 1.17
C LEU A 134 -11.19 -6.84 1.35
N ILE A 135 -11.92 -7.07 0.27
CA ILE A 135 -13.38 -7.32 0.30
C ILE A 135 -13.66 -8.79 -0.01
N GLY A 136 -14.84 -9.27 0.38
CA GLY A 136 -15.26 -10.65 0.12
C GLY A 136 -15.20 -10.98 -1.37
N GLY A 137 -14.59 -12.11 -1.71
CA GLY A 137 -14.44 -12.57 -3.09
C GLY A 137 -13.24 -11.98 -3.86
N MET A 138 -12.42 -11.11 -3.25
CA MET A 138 -11.18 -10.67 -3.88
C MET A 138 -10.16 -11.81 -4.01
N HIS A 139 -9.56 -11.91 -5.20
CA HIS A 139 -8.44 -12.81 -5.45
C HIS A 139 -7.11 -12.09 -5.16
N VAL A 140 -6.30 -12.69 -4.29
CA VAL A 140 -4.95 -12.18 -3.96
C VAL A 140 -3.92 -12.98 -4.75
N TRP A 141 -3.08 -12.28 -5.51
CA TRP A 141 -1.96 -12.92 -6.23
C TRP A 141 -0.93 -13.46 -5.24
N THR A 142 -0.49 -14.69 -5.48
CA THR A 142 0.56 -15.34 -4.68
C THR A 142 1.80 -15.57 -5.53
N HIS A 143 2.96 -15.70 -4.87
CA HIS A 143 4.21 -16.05 -5.54
C HIS A 143 4.06 -17.32 -6.40
N SER A 144 3.35 -18.33 -5.89
CA SER A 144 3.08 -19.57 -6.62
C SER A 144 2.27 -19.35 -7.91
N ALA A 145 1.31 -18.41 -7.91
CA ALA A 145 0.56 -18.06 -9.11
C ALA A 145 1.46 -17.40 -10.18
N VAL A 146 2.41 -16.55 -9.75
CA VAL A 146 3.40 -15.93 -10.63
C VAL A 146 4.29 -16.99 -11.26
N MET A 147 4.86 -17.89 -10.45
CA MET A 147 5.72 -18.97 -10.94
C MET A 147 4.99 -19.90 -11.91
N LYS A 148 3.72 -20.21 -11.64
CA LYS A 148 2.88 -21.02 -12.55
C LYS A 148 2.67 -20.31 -13.89
N ARG A 149 2.44 -18.99 -13.88
CA ARG A 149 2.32 -18.17 -15.10
C ARG A 149 3.61 -18.15 -15.90
N LEU A 150 4.75 -17.93 -15.26
CA LEU A 150 6.06 -17.94 -15.92
C LEU A 150 6.37 -19.32 -16.54
N ALA A 151 6.11 -20.40 -15.81
CA ALA A 151 6.27 -21.75 -16.32
C ALA A 151 5.39 -22.01 -17.54
N SER A 152 4.12 -21.58 -17.52
CA SER A 152 3.21 -21.72 -18.67
C SER A 152 3.67 -20.91 -19.89
N ALA A 153 4.21 -19.70 -19.67
CA ALA A 153 4.75 -18.87 -20.75
C ALA A 153 5.99 -19.50 -21.39
N SER A 154 6.90 -20.07 -20.59
CA SER A 154 8.08 -20.77 -21.10
C SER A 154 7.73 -22.01 -21.93
N LYS A 155 6.71 -22.77 -21.51
CA LYS A 155 6.21 -23.92 -22.29
C LYS A 155 5.58 -23.50 -23.61
N MET A 156 4.85 -22.37 -23.65
CA MET A 156 4.31 -21.83 -24.90
C MET A 156 5.41 -21.37 -25.86
N ALA A 157 6.48 -20.74 -25.35
CA ALA A 157 7.62 -20.33 -26.16
C ALA A 157 8.38 -21.54 -26.75
N GLN A 158 8.56 -22.61 -25.97
CA GLN A 158 9.23 -23.84 -26.42
C GLN A 158 8.37 -24.67 -27.39
N GLY A 159 7.04 -24.57 -27.31
CA GLY A 159 6.11 -25.23 -28.24
C GLY A 159 5.97 -24.55 -29.59
N ALA A 160 6.34 -23.26 -29.70
CA ALA A 160 6.34 -22.51 -30.95
C ALA A 160 7.64 -22.71 -31.78
N ASP A 161 8.66 -23.35 -31.20
CA ASP A 161 9.97 -23.60 -31.81
C ASP A 161 10.04 -24.94 -32.58
N TRP A 162 8.96 -25.72 -32.60
CA TRP A 162 8.84 -26.98 -33.34
C TRP A 162 8.01 -26.81 -34.62
N THR A 163 8.53 -26.09 -35.62
CA THR A 163 8.14 -26.33 -37.03
C THR A 163 9.16 -27.30 -37.63
N GLY A 164 8.74 -28.56 -37.76
CA GLY A 164 9.56 -29.70 -38.19
C GLY A 164 10.43 -29.41 -39.42
N ALA A 165 11.71 -29.70 -39.28
CA ALA A 165 12.65 -29.84 -40.37
C ALA A 165 12.83 -31.33 -40.67
N ASP A 166 11.93 -31.89 -41.47
CA ASP A 166 12.03 -33.29 -41.91
C ASP A 166 11.14 -33.56 -43.13
N GLY A 167 11.80 -33.90 -44.25
CA GLY A 167 11.18 -34.63 -45.35
C GLY A 167 11.23 -33.96 -46.72
N SER A 168 12.42 -33.81 -47.30
CA SER A 168 12.55 -33.74 -48.76
C SER A 168 11.97 -35.02 -49.39
N PRO A 169 11.13 -34.95 -50.44
CA PRO A 169 10.98 -36.06 -51.36
C PRO A 169 11.97 -35.87 -52.51
N SER A 170 13.02 -36.71 -52.51
CA SER A 170 13.82 -37.01 -53.69
C SER A 170 13.10 -38.03 -54.56
N ASN A 171 12.94 -37.68 -55.85
CA ASN A 171 12.85 -38.50 -57.07
C ASN A 171 11.89 -39.69 -57.19
N GLY A 172 11.25 -39.77 -58.36
CA GLY A 172 10.67 -41.01 -58.92
C GLY A 172 9.60 -40.73 -59.95
#